data_AF-A0A7C0WFM1-F1
#
_entry.id   AF-A0A7C0WFM1-F1
#
_cell.length_a   1.000
_cell.length_b   1.000
_cell.length_c   1.000
_cell.angle_alpha   90.00
_cell.angle_beta   90.00
_cell.angle_gamma   90.00
#
_symmetry.space_group_name_H-M   'P 1'
#
loop_
_entity.id
_entity.type
_entity.pdbx_description
1 polymer ?
#
loop_
_entity_poly.entity_id
_entity_poly.type
_entity_poly.pdbx_seq_one_letter_code
_entity_poly.pdbx_strand_id
1 'polypeptide(L)' 'MDPVLNAKDVVVGFHPAGYRIDKTASPMNRYTKWDVTENHWRNPKPVCFDSLPQSGWIAKDKFDWNHVDTYMEKI' A
#
# COMPACT_ATOMS: atom_id res chain seq x y z
N MET A 1 12.01 4.51 -15.79
CA MET A 1 10.93 3.73 -15.15
C MET A 1 11.52 3.11 -13.91
N ASP A 2 10.89 3.30 -12.75
CA ASP A 2 11.38 2.67 -11.52
C ASP A 2 11.31 1.14 -11.67
N PRO A 3 12.37 0.40 -11.28
CA PRO A 3 12.36 -1.05 -11.37
C PRO A 3 11.27 -1.61 -10.46
N VAL A 4 10.34 -2.37 -11.06
CA VAL A 4 9.29 -3.09 -10.32
C VAL A 4 9.91 -4.21 -9.48
N LEU A 5 9.56 -4.23 -8.20
CA LEU A 5 10.13 -5.15 -7.21
C LEU A 5 9.28 -6.41 -7.04
N ASN A 6 9.89 -7.45 -6.45
CA ASN A 6 9.14 -8.61 -5.95
C ASN A 6 8.60 -8.35 -4.55
N ALA A 7 7.47 -8.96 -4.20
CA ALA A 7 6.82 -8.80 -2.89
C ALA A 7 7.74 -9.07 -1.71
N LYS A 8 8.62 -10.08 -1.84
CA LYS A 8 9.57 -10.45 -0.77
C LYS A 8 10.58 -9.35 -0.47
N ASP A 9 10.95 -8.56 -1.49
CA ASP A 9 11.99 -7.53 -1.42
C ASP A 9 11.40 -6.18 -0.93
N VAL A 10 10.08 -6.03 -0.97
CA VAL A 10 9.38 -4.82 -0.49
C VAL A 10 9.34 -4.80 1.04
N VAL A 11 9.81 -3.70 1.63
CA VAL A 11 9.61 -3.40 3.07
C VAL A 11 8.38 -2.54 3.26
N VAL A 12 8.26 -1.45 2.49
CA VAL A 12 7.08 -0.61 2.40
C VAL A 12 6.82 -0.31 0.92
N GLY A 13 5.57 -0.48 0.48
CA GLY A 13 5.22 -0.26 -0.93
C GLY A 13 3.79 -0.66 -1.26
N PHE A 14 3.40 -0.39 -2.50
CA PHE A 14 2.08 -0.73 -3.01
C PHE A 14 2.15 -1.38 -4.40
N HIS A 15 1.06 -2.08 -4.74
CA HIS A 15 0.83 -2.68 -6.05
C HIS A 15 -0.43 -2.04 -6.67
N PRO A 16 -0.42 -1.69 -7.98
CA PRO A 16 -1.56 -1.05 -8.65
C PRO A 16 -2.89 -1.80 -8.54
N ALA A 17 -2.84 -3.13 -8.35
CA ALA A 17 -4.02 -3.96 -8.08
C ALA A 17 -4.63 -3.80 -6.67
N GLY A 18 -4.26 -2.74 -5.93
CA GLY A 18 -4.82 -2.41 -4.62
C GLY A 18 -4.20 -3.17 -3.46
N TYR A 19 -2.94 -3.60 -3.55
CA TYR A 19 -2.25 -4.23 -2.42
C TYR A 19 -1.22 -3.29 -1.80
N ARG A 20 -1.04 -3.42 -0.49
CA ARG A 20 -0.04 -2.70 0.29
C ARG A 20 0.79 -3.69 1.09
N ILE A 21 2.11 -3.49 1.08
CA ILE A 21 3.05 -4.10 2.02
C ILE A 21 3.57 -2.99 2.92
N ASP A 22 3.52 -3.22 4.23
CA ASP A 22 4.18 -2.39 5.22
C ASP A 22 4.70 -3.28 6.36
N LYS A 23 5.93 -3.77 6.22
CA LYS A 23 6.59 -4.62 7.22
C LYS A 23 6.93 -3.88 8.51
N THR A 24 6.84 -2.55 8.52
CA THR A 24 7.04 -1.70 9.71
C THR A 24 5.76 -1.53 10.52
N ALA A 25 4.60 -1.76 9.90
CA ALA A 25 3.30 -1.74 10.57
C ALA A 25 3.08 -2.96 11.49
N SER A 26 2.00 -2.88 12.29
CA SER A 26 1.54 -4.02 13.10
C SER A 26 1.22 -5.25 12.22
N PRO A 27 1.32 -6.48 12.77
CA PRO A 27 1.11 -7.70 11.99
C PRO A 27 -0.19 -7.73 11.16
N MET A 28 -1.29 -7.23 11.73
CA MET A 28 -2.59 -7.16 11.05
C MET A 28 -2.64 -6.16 9.88
N ASN A 29 -1.72 -5.20 9.87
CA ASN A 29 -1.61 -4.18 8.85
C ASN A 29 -0.45 -4.43 7.88
N ARG A 30 0.30 -5.52 8.06
CA ARG A 30 1.50 -5.78 7.27
C ARG A 30 1.21 -6.00 5.79
N TYR A 31 0.16 -6.76 5.50
CA TYR A 31 -0.29 -7.09 4.15
C TYR A 31 -1.77 -6.80 4.06
N THR A 32 -2.14 -5.84 3.22
CA THR A 32 -3.54 -5.42 3.11
C THR A 32 -3.94 -5.27 1.65
N LYS A 33 -5.19 -5.64 1.37
CA LYS A 33 -5.89 -5.32 0.14
C LYS A 33 -6.85 -4.18 0.39
N TRP A 34 -6.89 -3.24 -0.53
CA TRP A 34 -7.68 -2.03 -0.48
C TRP A 34 -8.56 -1.94 -1.71
N ASP A 35 -9.73 -1.34 -1.55
CA ASP A 35 -10.54 -0.92 -2.68
C ASP A 35 -9.94 0.39 -3.20
N VAL A 36 -9.36 0.35 -4.40
CA VAL A 36 -8.80 1.52 -5.07
C VAL A 36 -9.85 2.14 -5.97
N THR A 37 -10.29 3.33 -5.61
CA THR A 37 -11.12 4.21 -6.46
C THR A 37 -10.24 5.32 -7.03
N GLU A 38 -10.79 6.13 -7.94
CA GLU A 38 -10.03 7.15 -8.71
C GLU A 38 -8.98 7.91 -7.89
N ASN A 39 -9.33 8.35 -6.66
CA ASN A 39 -8.41 9.09 -5.80
C ASN A 39 -8.22 8.51 -4.39
N HIS A 40 -8.88 7.38 -4.07
CA HIS A 40 -8.93 6.91 -2.68
C HIS A 40 -8.72 5.41 -2.54
N TRP A 41 -7.90 5.06 -1.56
CA TRP A 41 -7.74 3.70 -1.05
C TRP A 41 -8.61 3.59 0.19
N ARG A 42 -9.55 2.64 0.20
CA ARG A 42 -10.46 2.41 1.34
C ARG A 42 -10.60 0.93 1.70
N ASN A 43 -11.23 0.67 2.84
CA ASN A 43 -11.58 -0.66 3.34
C ASN A 43 -10.40 -1.64 3.39
N PRO A 44 -9.34 -1.36 4.17
CA PRO A 44 -8.22 -2.28 4.31
C PRO A 44 -8.68 -3.64 4.83
N LYS A 45 -8.35 -4.70 4.10
CA LYS A 45 -8.55 -6.08 4.53
C LYS A 45 -7.21 -6.77 4.68
N PRO A 46 -6.91 -7.39 5.84
CA PRO A 46 -5.69 -8.18 5.98
C PRO A 46 -5.70 -9.34 4.99
N VAL A 47 -4.55 -9.63 4.41
CA VAL A 47 -4.36 -10.78 3.50
C VAL A 47 -3.10 -11.56 3.85
N CYS A 48 -3.03 -12.81 3.43
CA CYS A 48 -1.81 -13.61 3.54
C CYS A 48 -0.76 -13.15 2.53
N PHE A 49 0.52 -13.31 2.86
CA PHE A 49 1.62 -12.99 1.94
C PHE A 49 1.52 -13.77 0.62
N ASP A 50 1.09 -15.03 0.68
CA ASP A 50 0.95 -15.89 -0.50
C ASP A 50 -0.19 -15.46 -1.44
N SER A 51 -1.11 -14.61 -0.96
CA SER A 51 -2.18 -14.02 -1.78
C SER A 51 -1.75 -12.75 -2.51
N LEU A 52 -0.53 -12.28 -2.29
CA LEU A 52 -0.01 -11.07 -2.90
C LEU A 52 0.49 -11.33 -4.33
N PRO A 53 0.37 -10.35 -5.24
CA PRO A 53 1.13 -10.35 -6.49
C PRO A 53 2.62 -10.53 -6.19
N GLN A 54 3.30 -11.46 -6.83
CA GLN A 54 4.70 -11.75 -6.50
C GLN A 54 5.68 -10.70 -7.06
N SER A 55 5.29 -9.96 -8.10
CA SER A 55 6.05 -8.90 -8.75
C SER A 55 5.17 -7.68 -9.04
N GLY A 56 5.75 -6.62 -9.60
CA GLY A 56 5.00 -5.41 -9.98
C GLY A 56 4.88 -4.36 -8.88
N TRP A 57 5.71 -4.45 -7.84
CA TRP A 57 5.62 -3.56 -6.68
C TRP A 57 6.40 -2.26 -6.86
N ILE A 58 5.83 -1.20 -6.30
CA ILE A 58 6.43 0.13 -6.23
C ILE A 58 6.83 0.37 -4.78
N ALA A 59 8.14 0.47 -4.52
CA ALA A 59 8.67 0.78 -3.19
C ALA A 59 8.33 2.23 -2.77
N LYS A 60 8.18 2.40 -1.47
CA LYS A 60 8.04 3.70 -0.81
C LYS A 60 8.88 3.72 0.45
N ASP A 61 9.35 4.91 0.84
CA ASP A 61 10.12 5.07 2.08
C ASP A 61 9.21 4.94 3.32
N LYS A 62 7.99 5.48 3.24
CA LYS A 62 6.93 5.36 4.25
C LYS A 62 5.56 5.70 3.65
N PHE A 63 4.50 5.18 4.25
CA PHE A 63 3.15 5.73 4.05
C PHE A 63 2.89 6.78 5.11
N ASP A 64 2.63 8.02 4.69
CA ASP A 64 2.20 9.08 5.60
C ASP A 64 0.68 8.99 5.81
N TRP A 65 0.28 8.27 6.86
CA TRP A 65 -1.12 8.14 7.25
C TRP A 65 -1.70 9.42 7.84
N ASN A 66 -0.85 10.38 8.24
CA ASN A 66 -1.28 11.63 8.89
C ASN A 66 -1.58 12.74 7.87
N HIS A 67 -1.39 12.49 6.58
CA HIS A 67 -1.76 13.43 5.52
C HIS A 67 -3.18 13.18 4.99
N VAL A 68 -4.12 12.90 5.89
CA VAL A 68 -5.55 12.95 5.62
C VAL A 68 -6.03 14.31 6.13
N ASP A 69 -6.58 15.14 5.25
CA ASP A 69 -7.19 16.46 5.50
C ASP A 69 -6.28 17.70 5.62
N THR A 70 -5.62 18.10 4.52
CA THR A 70 -5.30 19.54 4.36
C THR A 70 -5.52 20.10 2.94
N TYR A 71 -6.21 19.35 2.07
CA TYR A 71 -6.58 19.83 0.72
C TYR A 71 -8.08 20.17 0.56
N MET A 72 -8.89 20.08 1.63
CA MET A 72 -10.32 20.42 1.59
C MET A 72 -10.67 21.73 2.30
N GLU A 73 -9.69 22.51 2.78
CA GLU A 73 -9.94 23.77 3.50
C GLU A 73 -9.46 25.01 2.73
N LYS A 74 -9.79 25.10 1.44
CA LYS A 74 -9.79 26.36 0.68
C LYS A 74 -10.93 26.40 -0.33
N ILE A 75 -12.14 26.71 0.14
CA ILE A 75 -13.17 27.44 -0.62
C ILE A 75 -13.80 28.45 0.34
#